data_AF-A0A0F8E4M7-F1
#
_entry.id   AF-A0A0F8E4M7-F1
#
_cell.length_a   1.000
_cell.length_b   1.000
_cell.length_c   1.000
_cell.angle_alpha   90.00
_cell.angle_beta   90.00
_cell.angle_gamma   90.00
#
_symmetry.space_group_name_H-M   'P 1'
#
loop_
_entity.id
_entity.type
_entity.pdbx_description
1 polymer ?
#
loop_
_entity_poly.entity_id
_entity_poly.type
_entity_poly.pdbx_seq_one_letter_code
_entity_poly.pdbx_strand_id
1 'polypeptide(L)'
;TAYEIASCLVGSEMCIRDSRMIAHNIYLNEDGTRMTVFQVHPDSASAEFHMKVAGSAFPKFVEFIRMSGVDIYGKPSPDLLERMRLKAQMLGSGTVVVHEPQAGFSRFGVPVPDAPE
;
A
#
# COMPACT_ATOMS: atom_id res chain seq x y z
N THR A 1 -5.22 -16.55 11.21
CA THR A 1 -6.03 -15.37 11.63
C THR A 1 -5.62 -14.18 10.77
N ALA A 2 -6.35 -13.05 10.77
CA ALA A 2 -5.93 -11.85 10.04
C ALA A 2 -4.53 -11.36 10.47
N TYR A 3 -4.15 -11.64 11.71
CA TYR A 3 -2.80 -11.42 12.25
C TYR A 3 -1.70 -12.21 11.52
N GLU A 4 -1.91 -13.52 11.25
CA GLU A 4 -0.97 -14.33 10.47
C GLU A 4 -0.80 -13.80 9.04
N ILE A 5 -1.89 -13.33 8.44
CA ILE A 5 -1.89 -12.73 7.09
C ILE A 5 -1.15 -11.38 7.09
N ALA A 6 -1.37 -10.55 8.10
CA ALA A 6 -0.66 -9.30 8.30
C ALA A 6 0.85 -9.55 8.47
N SER A 7 1.23 -10.56 9.26
CA SER A 7 2.63 -10.97 9.43
C SER A 7 3.27 -11.41 8.09
N CYS A 8 2.53 -12.15 7.24
CA CYS A 8 2.99 -12.49 5.89
C CYS A 8 3.14 -11.28 4.96
N LEU A 9 2.28 -10.27 5.07
CA LEU A 9 2.41 -9.02 4.33
C LEU A 9 3.62 -8.20 4.75
N VAL A 10 3.94 -8.19 6.05
CA VAL A 10 5.08 -7.47 6.64
C VAL A 10 6.40 -8.23 6.47
N GLY A 11 6.33 -9.55 6.28
CA GLY A 11 7.43 -10.49 6.37
C GLY A 11 8.56 -10.28 5.35
N SER A 12 9.49 -9.39 5.69
CA SER A 12 10.88 -9.28 5.23
C SER A 12 11.15 -8.84 3.78
N GLU A 13 10.39 -9.22 2.76
CA GLU A 13 10.81 -8.96 1.37
C GLU A 13 10.34 -7.60 0.81
N MET A 14 9.21 -7.09 1.31
CA MET A 14 8.57 -5.87 0.81
C MET A 14 9.25 -4.59 1.33
N CYS A 15 9.55 -4.53 2.64
CA CYS A 15 10.26 -3.40 3.25
C CYS A 15 11.75 -3.32 2.86
N ILE A 16 12.38 -4.45 2.47
CA ILE A 16 13.80 -4.45 2.07
C ILE A 16 13.98 -3.97 0.62
N ARG A 17 13.01 -4.22 -0.27
CA ARG A 17 13.14 -3.86 -1.69
C ARG A 17 12.52 -2.49 -2.03
N ASP A 18 11.47 -2.07 -1.34
CA ASP A 18 10.80 -0.78 -1.58
C ASP A 18 11.40 0.35 -0.73
N SER A 19 12.63 0.73 -1.09
CA SER A 19 13.44 1.71 -0.34
C SER A 19 12.87 3.12 -0.26
N ARG A 20 11.83 3.44 -1.06
CA ARG A 20 11.27 4.80 -1.16
C ARG A 20 9.96 4.97 -0.39
N MET A 21 9.33 3.88 0.06
CA MET A 21 8.09 3.97 0.84
C MET A 21 8.34 4.68 2.18
N ILE A 22 7.52 5.68 2.50
CA ILE A 22 7.66 6.51 3.71
C ILE A 22 7.10 5.78 4.94
N ALA A 23 5.96 5.09 4.77
CA ALA A 23 5.32 4.36 5.86
C ALA A 23 4.52 3.16 5.34
N HIS A 24 4.55 2.08 6.12
CA HIS A 24 3.74 0.88 5.93
C HIS A 24 3.24 0.38 7.28
N ASN A 25 1.98 0.64 7.59
CA ASN A 25 1.38 0.27 8.87
C ASN A 25 0.20 -0.65 8.63
N ILE A 26 0.02 -1.63 9.52
CA ILE A 26 -1.13 -2.54 9.50
C ILE A 26 -1.85 -2.42 10.84
N TYR A 27 -3.15 -2.24 10.76
CA TYR A 27 -4.05 -2.16 11.91
C TYR A 27 -5.11 -3.24 11.80
N LEU A 28 -5.44 -3.86 12.92
CA LEU A 28 -6.59 -4.74 13.06
C LEU A 28 -7.65 -4.04 13.89
N ASN A 29 -8.92 -4.26 13.58
CA ASN A 29 -10.00 -3.87 14.47
C ASN A 29 -10.04 -4.78 15.73
N GLU A 30 -10.87 -4.42 16.70
CA GLU A 30 -10.93 -5.08 18.01
C GLU A 30 -11.18 -6.60 17.93
N ASP A 31 -12.05 -7.05 17.04
CA ASP A 31 -12.36 -8.48 16.84
C ASP A 31 -11.38 -9.20 15.90
N GLY A 32 -10.41 -8.48 15.33
CA GLY A 32 -9.39 -9.02 14.43
C GLY A 32 -9.91 -9.51 13.08
N THR A 33 -11.15 -9.18 12.69
CA THR A 33 -11.75 -9.61 11.42
C THR A 33 -11.49 -8.64 10.27
N ARG A 34 -11.14 -7.38 10.57
CA ARG A 34 -10.86 -6.33 9.59
C ARG A 34 -9.44 -5.80 9.74
N MET A 35 -8.71 -5.86 8.63
CA MET A 35 -7.37 -5.31 8.49
C MET A 35 -7.41 -4.01 7.67
N THR A 36 -6.69 -3.01 8.15
CA THR A 36 -6.42 -1.75 7.43
C THR A 36 -4.93 -1.65 7.19
N VAL A 37 -4.54 -1.55 5.92
CA VAL A 37 -3.15 -1.31 5.51
C VAL A 37 -3.04 0.17 5.13
N PHE A 38 -2.17 0.90 5.82
CA PHE A 38 -1.89 2.32 5.57
C PHE A 38 -0.51 2.47 4.97
N GLN A 39 -0.45 3.01 3.75
CA GLN A 39 0.78 3.17 2.98
C GLN A 39 0.96 4.63 2.61
N VAL A 40 2.18 5.14 2.78
CA VAL A 40 2.56 6.47 2.33
C VAL A 40 3.74 6.33 1.39
N HIS A 41 3.55 6.83 0.17
CA HIS A 41 4.57 6.84 -0.87
C HIS A 41 4.91 8.30 -1.23
N PRO A 42 6.18 8.60 -1.56
CA PRO A 42 6.59 9.95 -1.96
C PRO A 42 6.01 10.36 -3.32
N ASP A 43 5.74 9.38 -4.19
CA ASP A 43 5.20 9.57 -5.53
C ASP A 43 4.46 8.31 -6.02
N SER A 44 3.69 8.43 -7.11
CA SER A 44 2.99 7.30 -7.75
C SER A 44 3.96 6.19 -8.17
N ALA A 45 5.15 6.54 -8.64
CA ALA A 45 6.12 5.55 -9.10
C ALA A 45 6.60 4.64 -7.94
N SER A 46 6.63 5.12 -6.70
CA SER A 46 6.96 4.32 -5.52
C SER A 46 5.82 3.35 -5.21
N ALA A 47 4.57 3.79 -5.30
CA ALA A 47 3.41 2.91 -5.14
C ALA A 47 3.28 1.87 -6.28
N GLU A 48 3.67 2.21 -7.50
CA GLU A 48 3.72 1.26 -8.62
C GLU A 48 4.82 0.20 -8.43
N PHE A 49 5.98 0.64 -7.97
CA PHE A 49 7.08 -0.26 -7.63
C PHE A 49 6.68 -1.20 -6.48
N HIS A 50 6.03 -0.67 -5.45
CA HIS A 50 5.45 -1.44 -4.36
C HIS A 50 4.55 -2.57 -4.88
N MET A 51 3.63 -2.25 -5.78
CA MET A 51 2.72 -3.23 -6.38
C MET A 51 3.44 -4.32 -7.18
N LYS A 52 4.53 -3.96 -7.86
CA LYS A 52 5.36 -4.93 -8.60
C LYS A 52 6.07 -5.90 -7.64
N VAL A 53 6.61 -5.39 -6.53
CA VAL A 53 7.29 -6.21 -5.51
C VAL A 53 6.28 -7.08 -4.77
N ALA A 54 5.14 -6.53 -4.35
CA ALA A 54 4.10 -7.25 -3.63
C ALA A 54 3.44 -8.34 -4.48
N GLY A 55 3.39 -8.17 -5.80
CA GLY A 55 2.74 -9.11 -6.73
C GLY A 55 3.25 -10.56 -6.63
N SER A 56 4.53 -10.78 -6.32
CA SER A 56 5.08 -12.13 -6.16
C SER A 56 4.72 -12.79 -4.82
N ALA A 57 4.46 -12.00 -3.78
CA ALA A 57 4.06 -12.48 -2.46
C ALA A 57 2.55 -12.76 -2.38
N PHE A 58 1.76 -12.05 -3.18
CA PHE A 58 0.31 -11.99 -3.11
C PHE A 58 -0.44 -13.34 -3.24
N PRO A 59 -0.05 -14.26 -4.15
CA PRO A 59 -0.75 -15.54 -4.30
C PRO A 59 -0.76 -16.40 -3.02
N LYS A 60 0.19 -16.19 -2.10
CA LYS A 60 0.33 -17.01 -0.88
C LYS A 60 -0.80 -16.81 0.14
N PHE A 61 -1.56 -15.71 0.03
CA PHE A 61 -2.58 -15.38 1.02
C PHE A 61 -3.87 -14.80 0.42
N VAL A 62 -3.97 -14.72 -0.91
CA VAL A 62 -5.13 -14.18 -1.64
C VAL A 62 -6.45 -14.86 -1.24
N GLU A 63 -6.43 -16.16 -0.94
CA GLU A 63 -7.62 -16.94 -0.56
C GLU A 63 -8.13 -16.61 0.85
N PHE A 64 -7.30 -15.98 1.69
CA PHE A 64 -7.66 -15.68 3.07
C PHE A 64 -8.15 -14.24 3.28
N ILE A 65 -8.16 -13.42 2.23
CA ILE A 65 -8.55 -12.02 2.31
C ILE A 65 -9.62 -11.67 1.28
N ARG A 66 -10.55 -10.82 1.71
CA ARG A 66 -11.47 -10.12 0.81
C ARG A 66 -11.24 -8.63 0.92
N MET A 67 -10.95 -7.99 -0.20
CA MET A 67 -10.76 -6.54 -0.22
C MET A 67 -12.11 -5.85 -0.02
N SER A 68 -12.21 -5.04 1.03
CA SER A 68 -13.39 -4.21 1.30
C SER A 68 -13.36 -2.93 0.46
N GLY A 69 -12.19 -2.34 0.28
CA GLY A 69 -11.99 -1.14 -0.52
C GLY A 69 -10.57 -0.60 -0.38
N VAL A 70 -10.25 0.38 -1.23
CA VAL A 70 -8.99 1.14 -1.23
C VAL A 70 -9.32 2.62 -1.46
N ASP A 71 -8.83 3.46 -0.57
CA ASP A 71 -8.87 4.91 -0.70
C ASP A 71 -7.45 5.42 -1.02
N ILE A 72 -7.32 6.15 -2.12
CA ILE A 72 -6.07 6.73 -2.57
C ILE A 72 -6.17 8.24 -2.39
N TYR A 73 -5.38 8.80 -1.48
CA TYR A 73 -5.30 10.24 -1.25
C TYR A 73 -4.10 10.81 -2.00
N GLY A 74 -4.34 11.58 -3.06
CA GLY A 74 -3.30 12.06 -3.97
C GLY A 74 -3.68 11.92 -5.44
N LYS A 75 -2.67 11.98 -6.31
CA LYS A 75 -2.83 11.83 -7.77
C LYS A 75 -2.09 10.59 -8.25
N PRO A 76 -2.71 9.39 -8.25
CA PRO A 76 -2.09 8.19 -8.81
C PRO A 76 -1.93 8.35 -10.34
N SER A 77 -0.93 7.70 -10.91
CA SER A 77 -0.84 7.53 -12.36
C SER A 77 -2.03 6.70 -12.87
N PRO A 78 -2.39 6.83 -14.17
CA PRO A 78 -3.40 5.97 -14.79
C PRO A 78 -3.10 4.48 -14.59
N ASP A 79 -1.84 4.08 -14.77
CA ASP A 79 -1.37 2.70 -14.63
C ASP A 79 -1.53 2.18 -13.20
N LEU A 80 -1.17 2.98 -12.18
CA LEU A 80 -1.37 2.61 -10.79
C LEU A 80 -2.86 2.41 -10.48
N LEU A 81 -3.70 3.33 -10.94
CA LEU A 81 -5.13 3.30 -10.71
C LEU A 81 -5.79 2.07 -11.36
N GLU A 82 -5.40 1.74 -12.60
CA GLU A 82 -5.85 0.54 -13.28
C GLU A 82 -5.45 -0.73 -12.53
N ARG A 83 -4.17 -0.83 -12.12
CA ARG A 83 -3.67 -1.98 -11.34
C ARG A 83 -4.40 -2.14 -10.01
N MET A 84 -4.74 -1.04 -9.32
CA MET A 84 -5.51 -1.11 -8.07
C MET A 84 -6.94 -1.59 -8.31
N ARG A 85 -7.58 -1.16 -9.40
CA ARG A 85 -8.92 -1.67 -9.78
C ARG A 85 -8.89 -3.16 -10.11
N LEU A 86 -7.87 -3.62 -10.84
CA LEU A 86 -7.68 -5.05 -11.11
C LEU A 86 -7.47 -5.84 -9.81
N LYS A 87 -6.60 -5.34 -8.91
CA LYS A 87 -6.40 -5.94 -7.59
C LYS A 87 -7.70 -6.04 -6.79
N ALA A 88 -8.52 -5.00 -6.80
CA ALA A 88 -9.80 -4.99 -6.10
C ALA A 88 -10.79 -6.02 -6.65
N GLN A 89 -10.81 -6.21 -7.97
CA GLN A 89 -11.61 -7.26 -8.64
C GLN A 89 -11.10 -8.67 -8.33
N MET A 90 -9.78 -8.87 -8.31
CA MET A 90 -9.19 -10.17 -7.98
C MET A 90 -9.45 -10.60 -6.53
N LEU A 91 -9.53 -9.63 -5.63
CA LEU A 91 -9.76 -9.82 -4.19
C LEU A 91 -11.23 -9.69 -3.78
N GLY A 92 -12.14 -9.72 -4.76
CA GLY A 92 -13.57 -9.56 -4.58
C GLY A 92 -14.12 -8.38 -5.38
N SER A 93 -14.88 -7.52 -4.72
CA SER A 93 -15.60 -6.42 -5.36
C SER A 93 -15.44 -5.12 -4.56
N GLY A 94 -14.26 -4.94 -3.96
CA GLY A 94 -13.94 -3.76 -3.17
C GLY A 94 -13.93 -2.50 -4.03
N THR A 95 -14.23 -1.35 -3.43
CA THR A 95 -14.19 -0.06 -4.12
C THR A 95 -12.75 0.44 -4.28
N VAL A 96 -12.50 1.25 -5.31
CA VAL A 96 -11.27 2.04 -5.44
C VAL A 96 -11.68 3.50 -5.62
N VAL A 97 -11.35 4.34 -4.63
CA VAL A 97 -11.73 5.75 -4.60
C VAL A 97 -10.48 6.61 -4.58
N VAL A 98 -10.47 7.69 -5.38
CA VAL A 98 -9.38 8.66 -5.42
C VAL A 98 -9.86 9.97 -4.82
N HIS A 99 -9.07 10.52 -3.91
CA HIS A 99 -9.31 11.78 -3.22
C HIS A 99 -8.19 12.76 -3.57
N GLU A 100 -8.51 13.79 -4.37
CA GLU A 100 -7.53 14.83 -4.69
C GLU A 100 -7.30 15.79 -3.52
N PRO A 101 -6.03 16.13 -3.20
CA PRO A 101 -5.72 17.04 -2.10
C PRO A 101 -6.25 18.44 -2.37
N GLN A 102 -6.97 19.02 -1.40
CA GLN A 102 -7.52 20.38 -1.49
C GLN A 102 -6.67 21.40 -0.70
N ALA A 103 -6.16 21.01 0.46
CA ALA A 103 -5.28 21.81 1.33
C ALA A 103 -4.54 20.90 2.33
N GLY A 104 -3.41 21.34 2.88
CA GLY A 104 -2.71 20.63 3.96
C GLY A 104 -1.20 20.87 4.00
N PHE A 105 -0.52 20.25 4.97
CA PHE A 105 0.93 20.17 5.03
C PHE A 105 1.34 18.79 5.56
N SER A 106 2.52 18.33 5.14
CA SER A 106 3.11 17.09 5.63
C SER A 106 4.59 17.29 5.92
N ARG A 107 5.10 16.59 6.94
CA ARG A 107 6.53 16.48 7.23
C ARG A 107 6.92 15.02 7.11
N PHE A 108 7.23 14.60 5.90
CA PHE A 108 7.85 13.30 5.63
C PHE A 108 9.36 13.56 5.53
N GLY A 109 10.17 12.89 6.34
CA GLY A 109 11.61 13.11 6.35
C GLY A 109 12.19 12.90 4.94
N VAL A 110 12.64 13.99 4.31
CA VAL A 110 13.39 13.90 3.06
C VAL A 110 14.82 13.54 3.47
N PRO A 111 15.40 12.43 2.99
CA PRO A 111 16.85 12.28 3.05
C PRO A 111 17.45 13.46 2.29
N VAL A 112 18.15 14.33 3.01
CA VAL A 112 18.94 15.40 2.40
C VAL A 112 19.95 14.71 1.48
N PRO A 113 20.02 15.04 0.18
CA PRO A 113 21.14 14.56 -0.64
C PRO A 113 22.42 15.07 0.02
N ASP A 114 23.38 14.19 0.27
CA ASP A 114 24.67 14.57 0.88
C ASP A 114 25.18 15.86 0.23
N ALA A 115 25.39 16.89 1.06
CA ALA A 115 26.03 18.10 0.61
C ALA A 115 27.42 17.73 0.06
N PRO A 116 27.84 18.28 -1.09
CA PRO A 116 29.17 17.99 -1.61
C PRO A 116 30.22 18.49 -0.60
N GLU A 117 31.23 17.64 -0.33
CA GLU A 117 32.43 17.99 0.45
C GLU A 117 33.11 19.27 -0.04
#